data_AF-A0A3B9GTK5-F1
#
_entry.id   AF-A0A3B9GTK5-F1
#
_cell.length_a   1.000
_cell.length_b   1.000
_cell.length_c   1.000
_cell.angle_alpha   90.00
_cell.angle_beta   90.00
_cell.angle_gamma   90.00
#
_symmetry.space_group_name_H-M   'P 1'
#
loop_
_entity.id
_entity.type
_entity.pdbx_description
1 polymer ?
#
loop_
_entity_poly.entity_id
_entity_poly.type
_entity_poly.pdbx_seq_one_letter_code
_entity_poly.pdbx_strand_id
1 'polypeptide(L)' 'MTQTTIPKPRKSPVQARSTATVDAILEAAARILESEGFEGYTTNAIAKRAGVSIGSLYQYFPNKDAVT' A
#
# COMPACT_ATOMS: atom_id res chain seq x y z
N MET A 1 7.05 29.95 -4.31
CA MET A 1 6.73 28.90 -3.32
C MET A 1 6.08 27.74 -4.06
N THR A 2 6.85 26.74 -4.48
CA THR A 2 6.39 25.57 -5.23
C THR A 2 5.77 24.55 -4.27
N GLN A 3 4.47 24.32 -4.38
CA GLN A 3 3.74 23.38 -3.52
C GLN A 3 3.89 21.96 -4.07
N THR A 4 4.58 21.11 -3.32
CA THR A 4 4.74 19.67 -3.60
C THR A 4 3.42 18.96 -3.36
N THR A 5 2.76 18.53 -4.44
CA THR A 5 1.47 17.83 -4.38
C THR A 5 1.70 16.36 -4.04
N ILE A 6 1.46 15.99 -2.78
CA ILE A 6 1.44 14.59 -2.34
C ILE A 6 0.22 13.91 -2.99
N PRO A 7 0.37 12.80 -3.73
CA PRO A 7 -0.75 12.19 -4.44
C PRO A 7 -1.76 11.60 -3.45
N LYS A 8 -2.96 12.18 -3.43
CA LYS A 8 -4.11 11.68 -2.66
C LYS A 8 -4.64 10.37 -3.27
N PRO A 9 -4.99 9.35 -2.46
CA PRO A 9 -5.62 8.12 -2.95
C PRO A 9 -6.89 8.41 -3.75
N ARG A 10 -7.07 7.73 -4.90
CA ARG A 10 -8.14 8.01 -5.88
C ARG A 10 -9.52 7.46 -5.49
N LYS A 11 -9.63 6.63 -4.46
CA LYS A 11 -10.91 6.10 -3.95
C LYS A 11 -10.96 6.20 -2.42
N SER A 12 -12.04 6.78 -1.90
CA SER A 12 -12.42 6.62 -0.49
C SER A 12 -13.02 5.22 -0.29
N PRO A 13 -12.75 4.52 0.82
CA PRO A 13 -13.28 3.17 1.06
C PRO A 13 -14.77 3.25 1.40
N VAL A 14 -15.63 3.10 0.39
CA VAL A 14 -17.11 3.19 0.55
C VAL A 14 -17.72 1.88 1.07
N GLN A 15 -16.95 0.80 1.23
CA GLN A 15 -17.44 -0.51 1.69
C GLN A 15 -16.43 -1.18 2.61
N ALA A 16 -16.87 -1.83 3.70
CA ALA A 16 -16.02 -2.50 4.70
C ALA A 16 -14.91 -3.40 4.12
N ARG A 17 -15.14 -3.96 2.93
CA ARG A 17 -14.16 -4.76 2.18
C ARG A 17 -12.96 -3.95 1.67
N SER A 18 -13.18 -2.68 1.30
CA SER A 18 -12.12 -1.75 0.88
C SER A 18 -11.24 -1.34 2.06
N THR A 19 -11.83 -1.09 3.23
CA THR A 19 -11.08 -0.83 4.48
C THR A 19 -10.21 -2.03 4.86
N ALA A 20 -10.79 -3.23 4.90
CA ALA A 20 -10.04 -4.45 5.20
C ALA A 20 -8.89 -4.72 4.21
N THR A 21 -9.05 -4.31 2.95
CA THR A 21 -7.99 -4.44 1.94
C THR A 21 -6.84 -3.47 2.21
N VAL A 22 -7.16 -2.22 2.57
CA VAL A 22 -6.16 -1.22 2.93
C VAL A 22 -5.41 -1.63 4.19
N ASP A 23 -6.11 -2.08 5.22
CA ASP A 23 -5.50 -2.55 6.48
C ASP A 23 -4.54 -3.72 6.23
N ALA A 24 -4.94 -4.70 5.41
CA ALA A 24 -4.08 -5.82 5.04
C ALA A 24 -2.82 -5.38 4.29
N ILE A 25 -2.93 -4.37 3.42
CA ILE A 25 -1.77 -3.80 2.70
C ILE A 25 -0.81 -3.10 3.66
N LEU A 26 -1.33 -2.30 4.59
CA LEU A 26 -0.53 -1.58 5.58
C LEU A 26 0.16 -2.54 6.57
N GLU A 27 -0.55 -3.56 7.06
CA GLU A 27 0.05 -4.58 7.93
C GLU A 27 1.13 -5.36 7.19
N ALA A 28 0.88 -5.75 5.93
CA ALA A 28 1.88 -6.43 5.11
C ALA A 28 3.16 -5.58 4.93
N ALA A 29 3.01 -4.30 4.65
CA ALA A 29 4.10 -3.36 4.51
C ALA A 29 4.92 -3.21 5.79
N ALA A 30 4.26 -3.00 6.94
CA ALA A 30 4.91 -2.91 8.24
C ALA A 30 5.71 -4.17 8.56
N ARG A 31 5.11 -5.36 8.36
CA ARG A 31 5.76 -6.64 8.61
C ARG A 31 7.02 -6.82 7.76
N ILE A 32 6.96 -6.45 6.48
CA ILE A 32 8.11 -6.57 5.57
C ILE A 32 9.24 -5.63 6.02
N LEU A 33 8.92 -4.40 6.43
CA LEU A 33 9.92 -3.48 6.97
C LEU A 33 10.56 -4.03 8.24
N GLU A 34 9.78 -4.62 9.14
CA GLU A 34 10.28 -5.24 10.38
C GLU A 34 11.17 -6.46 10.12
N SER A 35 10.82 -7.32 9.15
CA SER A 35 11.52 -8.59 8.94
C SER A 35 12.62 -8.56 7.88
N GLU A 36 12.45 -7.78 6.82
CA GLU A 36 13.30 -7.78 5.61
C GLU A 36 13.91 -6.39 5.33
N GLY A 37 13.51 -5.36 6.08
CA GLY A 37 13.98 -3.99 5.88
C GLY A 37 13.58 -3.41 4.52
N PHE A 38 14.25 -2.33 4.12
CA PHE A 38 13.96 -1.63 2.86
C PHE A 38 14.28 -2.45 1.60
N GLU A 39 15.17 -3.44 1.69
CA GLU A 39 15.53 -4.31 0.57
C GLU A 39 14.36 -5.24 0.19
N GLY A 40 13.65 -5.79 1.18
CA GLY A 40 12.43 -6.57 0.94
C GLY A 40 11.20 -5.73 0.62
N TYR A 41 11.26 -4.42 0.90
CA TYR A 41 10.13 -3.49 0.75
C TYR A 41 9.83 -3.16 -0.72
N THR A 42 9.07 -4.03 -1.37
CA THR A 42 8.62 -3.91 -2.76
C THR A 42 7.10 -4.06 -2.87
N THR A 43 6.48 -3.41 -3.87
CA THR A 43 5.03 -3.55 -4.13
C THR A 43 4.62 -4.99 -4.39
N ASN A 44 5.48 -5.81 -5.00
CA ASN A 44 5.25 -7.24 -5.21
C ASN A 44 5.20 -8.01 -3.88
N ALA A 45 6.17 -7.77 -2.99
CA ALA A 45 6.21 -8.41 -1.68
C ALA A 45 4.98 -8.02 -0.83
N ILE A 46 4.63 -6.73 -0.83
CA ILE A 46 3.46 -6.20 -0.12
C ILE A 46 2.17 -6.83 -0.66
N ALA A 47 1.96 -6.83 -1.98
CA ALA A 47 0.75 -7.41 -2.58
C ALA A 47 0.62 -8.91 -2.27
N LYS A 48 1.73 -9.67 -2.40
CA LYS A 48 1.79 -11.09 -2.09
C LYS A 48 1.42 -11.36 -0.62
N ARG A 49 1.98 -10.59 0.31
CA ARG A 49 1.75 -10.77 1.75
C ARG A 49 0.35 -10.33 2.17
N ALA A 50 -0.18 -9.26 1.60
CA ALA A 50 -1.54 -8.77 1.85
C ALA A 50 -2.63 -9.64 1.21
N GLY A 51 -2.27 -10.62 0.38
CA GLY A 51 -3.23 -11.50 -0.30
C GLY A 51 -4.04 -10.77 -1.38
N VAL A 52 -3.46 -9.73 -1.99
CA VAL A 52 -4.12 -8.92 -3.03
C VAL A 52 -3.38 -9.02 -4.35
N SER A 53 -4.09 -8.76 -5.45
CA SER A 53 -3.42 -8.60 -6.74
C SER A 53 -2.61 -7.29 -6.76
N ILE A 54 -1.52 -7.26 -7.52
CA ILE A 54 -0.74 -6.03 -7.67
C ILE A 54 -1.55 -4.89 -8.33
N GLY A 55 -2.46 -5.23 -9.25
CA GLY A 55 -3.39 -4.27 -9.83
C GLY A 55 -4.32 -3.65 -8.78
N SER A 56 -4.81 -4.45 -7.82
CA SER A 56 -5.59 -3.95 -6.68
C SER A 56 -4.76 -3.04 -5.79
N LEU A 57 -3.50 -3.39 -5.51
CA LEU A 57 -2.60 -2.52 -4.74
C LEU A 57 -2.47 -1.15 -5.42
N TYR A 58 -2.22 -1.11 -6.73
CA TYR A 58 -2.11 0.14 -7.49
C TYR A 58 -3.39 0.99 -7.54
N GLN A 59 -4.56 0.40 -7.31
CA GLN A 59 -5.81 1.17 -7.18
C GLN A 59 -5.86 2.00 -5.89
N TYR A 60 -5.14 1.57 -4.84
CA TYR A 60 -5.07 2.24 -3.55
C TYR A 60 -3.79 3.07 -3.39
N PHE A 61 -2.65 2.50 -3.80
CA PHE A 61 -1.32 3.05 -3.59
C PHE A 61 -0.55 3.12 -4.90
N PRO A 62 -0.25 4.32 -5.44
CA PRO A 62 0.40 4.48 -6.73
C PRO A 62 1.85 3.98 -6.76
N ASN A 63 2.51 3.89 -5.61
CA ASN A 63 3.86 3.35 -5.43
C ASN A 63 4.05 2.85 -3.99
N LYS A 64 5.19 2.20 -3.71
CA LYS A 64 5.51 1.67 -2.38
C LYS A 64 5.67 2.74 -1.30
N ASP A 65 6.09 3.94 -1.70
CA ASP A 65 6.28 5.09 -0.80
C ASP A 65 4.95 5.72 -0.38
N ALA A 66 3.84 5.37 -1.03
CA ALA A 66 2.50 5.79 -0.62
C ALA A 66 1.91 4.87 0.47
N VAL A 67 2.53 3.72 0.74
CA VAL A 67 2.07 2.73 1.71
C VAL A 67 2.59 3.02 3.13
N THR A 68 3.68 3.78 3.27
CA THR A 68 4.32 4.19 4.54
C THR A 68 4.46 5.70 4.57
#